data_AF-A0A9Q3BPJ7-F1
#
_entry.id   AF-A0A9Q3BPJ7-F1
#
_cell.length_a   1.000
_cell.length_b   1.000
_cell.length_c   1.000
_cell.angle_alpha   90.00
_cell.angle_beta   90.00
_cell.angle_gamma   90.00
#
_symmetry.space_group_name_H-M   'P 1'
#
loop_
_entity.id
_entity.type
_entity.pdbx_description
1 polymer ?
#
loop_
_entity_poly.entity_id
_entity_poly.type
_entity_poly.pdbx_seq_one_letter_code
_entity_poly.pdbx_strand_id
1 'polypeptide(L)'
;MKLGKTIQAIALIGTSKEELIKNLQCSTPTIIICPSFLNANLKSEISKHAQAGALQAGIYHCPTSHSLSKTEIIQCDIIINSYNNITQVFKKPNASKSSIFKSNGIV
;
A
#
# COMPACT_ATOMS: atom_id res chain seq x y z
N MET A 1 18.25 -12.44 10.68
CA MET A 1 17.25 -12.57 11.78
C MET A 1 16.12 -13.52 11.32
N LYS A 2 15.85 -14.64 12.02
CA LYS A 2 14.91 -15.71 11.61
C LYS A 2 13.65 -15.83 12.49
N LEU A 3 13.09 -14.71 12.97
CA LEU A 3 11.94 -14.72 13.89
C LEU A 3 10.56 -14.73 13.20
N GLY A 4 10.50 -14.97 11.87
CA GLY A 4 9.22 -15.05 11.17
C GLY A 4 8.43 -13.73 11.09
N LYS A 5 9.07 -12.57 11.23
CA LYS A 5 8.42 -11.25 11.22
C LYS A 5 7.53 -11.01 9.99
N THR A 6 7.94 -11.50 8.83
CA THR A 6 7.14 -11.40 7.59
C THR A 6 5.80 -12.12 7.73
N ILE A 7 5.81 -13.35 8.28
CA ILE A 7 4.59 -14.15 8.48
C ILE A 7 3.69 -13.48 9.51
N GLN A 8 4.27 -12.96 10.60
CA GLN A 8 3.52 -12.20 11.61
C GLN A 8 2.83 -10.97 11.01
N ALA A 9 3.53 -10.22 10.13
CA ALA A 9 2.94 -9.08 9.44
C ALA A 9 1.80 -9.50 8.50
N ILE A 10 1.96 -10.58 7.74
CA ILE A 10 0.91 -11.10 6.85
C ILE A 10 -0.33 -11.51 7.65
N ALA A 11 -0.15 -12.21 8.78
CA ALA A 11 -1.25 -12.61 9.65
C ALA A 11 -2.01 -11.40 10.23
N LEU A 12 -1.28 -10.37 10.66
CA LEU A 12 -1.87 -9.13 11.15
C LEU A 12 -2.70 -8.44 10.06
N ILE A 13 -2.17 -8.32 8.85
CA ILE A 13 -2.87 -7.68 7.73
C ILE A 13 -4.16 -8.45 7.39
N GLY A 14 -4.07 -9.77 7.27
CA GLY A 14 -5.24 -10.63 6.99
C GLY A 14 -6.35 -10.46 8.03
N THR A 15 -5.99 -10.45 9.32
CA THR A 15 -6.95 -10.30 10.42
C THR A 15 -7.58 -8.91 10.43
N SER A 16 -6.77 -7.87 10.22
CA SER A 16 -7.24 -6.48 10.23
C SER A 16 -8.19 -6.16 9.06
N LYS A 17 -7.99 -6.77 7.89
CA LYS A 17 -8.88 -6.61 6.73
C LYS A 17 -10.31 -7.02 7.04
N GLU A 18 -10.50 -8.18 7.67
CA GLU A 18 -11.84 -8.66 8.03
C GLU A 18 -12.53 -7.74 9.04
N GLU A 19 -11.77 -7.23 10.01
CA GLU A 19 -12.27 -6.30 11.02
C GLU A 19 -12.66 -4.95 10.39
N LEU A 20 -11.84 -4.41 9.49
CA LEU A 20 -12.12 -3.16 8.78
C LEU A 20 -13.37 -3.26 7.91
N ILE A 21 -13.55 -4.37 7.19
CA ILE A 21 -14.75 -4.60 6.39
C ILE A 21 -16.01 -4.66 7.26
N LYS A 22 -15.93 -5.35 8.42
CA LYS A 22 -17.05 -5.48 9.35
C LYS A 22 -17.43 -4.15 10.01
N ASN A 23 -16.44 -3.36 10.44
CA ASN A 23 -16.68 -2.17 11.25
C ASN A 23 -16.85 -0.88 10.45
N LEU A 24 -16.12 -0.72 9.34
CA LEU A 24 -16.03 0.54 8.60
C LEU A 24 -16.64 0.47 7.20
N GLN A 25 -17.09 -0.70 6.75
CA GLN A 25 -17.61 -0.94 5.39
C GLN A 25 -16.66 -0.43 4.29
N CYS A 26 -15.37 -0.36 4.59
CA CYS A 26 -14.35 0.12 3.66
C CYS A 26 -13.25 -0.93 3.52
N SER A 27 -12.72 -1.05 2.30
CA SER A 27 -11.52 -1.82 2.02
C SER A 27 -10.42 -0.82 1.69
N THR A 28 -9.51 -0.60 2.65
CA THR A 28 -8.35 0.26 2.46
C THR A 28 -7.10 -0.61 2.31
N PRO A 29 -6.26 -0.34 1.30
CA PRO A 29 -5.04 -1.11 1.12
C PRO A 29 -4.03 -0.83 2.23
N THR A 30 -3.33 -1.86 2.69
CA THR A 30 -2.16 -1.72 3.55
C THR A 30 -0.92 -1.43 2.71
N ILE A 31 -0.17 -0.38 3.05
CA ILE A 31 1.09 -0.05 2.37
C ILE A 31 2.26 -0.67 3.13
N ILE A 32 3.09 -1.44 2.42
CA ILE A 32 4.37 -1.96 2.92
C ILE A 32 5.51 -1.23 2.24
N ILE A 33 6.33 -0.50 3.02
CA ILE A 33 7.51 0.19 2.51
C ILE A 33 8.76 -0.63 2.85
N CYS A 34 9.56 -0.98 1.85
CA CYS A 34 10.73 -1.83 2.01
C CYS A 34 11.88 -1.47 1.04
N PRO A 35 13.07 -2.08 1.16
CA PRO A 35 14.11 -1.98 0.14
C PRO A 35 13.64 -2.61 -1.18
N SER A 36 13.96 -2.00 -2.32
CA SER A 36 13.44 -2.44 -3.64
C SER A 36 13.70 -3.91 -3.97
N PHE A 37 14.85 -4.45 -3.54
CA PHE A 37 15.21 -5.85 -3.77
C PHE A 37 14.32 -6.84 -2.99
N LEU A 38 13.57 -6.39 -1.99
CA LEU A 38 12.61 -7.22 -1.25
C LEU A 38 11.20 -7.21 -1.84
N ASN A 39 10.88 -6.33 -2.81
CA ASN A 39 9.51 -6.20 -3.33
C ASN A 39 8.96 -7.54 -3.86
N ALA A 40 9.71 -8.20 -4.74
CA ALA A 40 9.31 -9.47 -5.35
C ALA A 40 9.24 -10.59 -4.31
N ASN A 41 10.21 -10.63 -3.39
CA ASN A 41 10.23 -11.62 -2.32
C ASN A 41 9.03 -11.48 -1.38
N LEU A 42 8.69 -10.26 -0.96
CA LEU A 42 7.52 -10.01 -0.12
C LEU A 42 6.22 -10.38 -0.83
N LYS A 43 6.09 -10.06 -2.13
CA LYS A 43 4.92 -10.49 -2.91
C LYS A 43 4.80 -12.01 -2.94
N SER A 44 5.92 -12.72 -3.15
CA SER A 44 5.95 -14.19 -3.12
C SER A 44 5.58 -14.76 -1.76
N GLU A 45 6.10 -14.18 -0.66
CA GLU A 45 5.79 -14.63 0.70
C GLU A 45 4.31 -14.39 1.06
N ILE A 46 3.71 -13.29 0.62
CA ILE A 46 2.26 -13.04 0.77
C ILE A 46 1.48 -14.12 0.02
N SER A 47 1.79 -14.39 -1.25
CA SER A 47 1.09 -15.43 -2.02
C SER A 47 1.28 -16.83 -1.45
N LYS A 48 2.40 -17.10 -0.78
CA LYS A 48 2.71 -18.39 -0.16
C LYS A 48 2.01 -18.62 1.18
N HIS A 49 1.88 -17.56 1.98
CA HIS A 49 1.37 -17.66 3.35
C HIS A 49 -0.09 -17.20 3.52
N ALA A 50 -0.65 -16.48 2.56
CA ALA A 50 -2.07 -16.18 2.50
C ALA A 50 -2.82 -17.31 1.77
N GLN A 51 -4.05 -17.58 2.19
CA GLN A 51 -4.96 -18.43 1.42
C GLN A 51 -5.18 -17.81 0.02
N ALA A 52 -5.32 -18.65 -1.00
CA ALA A 52 -5.56 -18.19 -2.36
C ALA A 52 -6.78 -17.25 -2.42
N GLY A 53 -6.58 -16.05 -2.97
CA GLY A 53 -7.61 -15.01 -3.07
C GLY A 53 -7.88 -14.21 -1.79
N ALA A 54 -7.29 -14.56 -0.64
CA ALA A 54 -7.54 -13.85 0.62
C ALA A 54 -6.87 -12.45 0.65
N LEU A 55 -5.66 -12.35 0.11
CA LEU A 55 -4.89 -11.11 0.02
C LEU A 55 -4.36 -10.89 -1.40
N GLN A 56 -4.74 -9.76 -2.01
CA GLN A 56 -4.19 -9.31 -3.29
C GLN A 56 -3.07 -8.30 -3.09
N ALA A 57 -1.85 -8.65 -3.50
CA ALA A 57 -0.67 -7.80 -3.37
C ALA A 57 -0.19 -7.24 -4.71
N GLY A 58 -0.14 -5.92 -4.80
CA GLY A 58 0.42 -5.17 -5.92
C GLY A 58 1.78 -4.56 -5.57
N ILE A 59 2.66 -4.40 -6.57
CA ILE A 59 3.89 -3.61 -6.41
C ILE A 59 3.69 -2.29 -7.13
N TYR A 60 3.75 -1.19 -6.38
CA TYR A 60 3.64 0.14 -6.96
C TYR A 60 5.03 0.70 -7.29
N HIS A 61 5.23 1.03 -8.56
CA HIS A 61 6.40 1.75 -9.04
C HIS A 61 5.99 3.18 -9.42
N CYS A 62 6.74 4.18 -8.92
CA CYS A 62 6.58 5.59 -9.30
C CYS A 62 6.61 5.74 -10.84
N PRO A 63 5.97 6.76 -11.43
CA PRO A 63 5.29 6.68 -12.73
C PRO A 63 6.27 6.32 -13.83
N THR A 64 6.28 5.03 -14.12
CA THR A 64 6.93 4.37 -15.25
C THR A 64 5.85 3.55 -15.92
N SER A 65 6.04 3.17 -17.18
CA SER A 65 5.03 2.52 -18.04
C SER A 65 4.46 1.20 -17.48
N HIS A 66 5.02 0.66 -16.39
CA HIS A 66 4.62 -0.57 -15.72
C HIS A 66 4.07 -0.35 -14.29
N SER A 67 3.62 0.88 -13.98
CA SER A 67 2.92 1.20 -12.73
C SER A 67 1.53 0.57 -12.69
N LEU A 68 1.08 0.17 -11.50
CA LEU A 68 -0.33 -0.13 -11.25
C LEU A 68 -1.19 1.09 -11.61
N SER A 69 -2.25 0.83 -12.36
CA SER A 69 -3.35 1.77 -12.63
C SER A 69 -4.17 2.01 -11.36
N LYS A 70 -4.99 3.07 -11.36
CA LYS A 70 -5.90 3.37 -10.25
C LYS A 70 -6.86 2.21 -9.96
N THR A 71 -7.33 1.54 -11.00
CA THR A 71 -8.23 0.39 -10.89
C THR A 71 -7.55 -0.80 -10.24
N GLU A 72 -6.29 -1.09 -10.59
CA GLU A 72 -5.52 -2.17 -9.97
C GLU A 72 -5.19 -1.85 -8.51
N ILE A 73 -4.92 -0.59 -8.17
CA ILE A 73 -4.69 -0.14 -6.79
C ILE A 73 -5.91 -0.40 -5.91
N ILE A 74 -7.12 -0.13 -6.42
CA ILE A 74 -8.38 -0.34 -5.69
C ILE A 74 -8.64 -1.83 -5.43
N GLN A 75 -8.16 -2.71 -6.32
CA GLN A 75 -8.32 -4.15 -6.20
C GLN A 75 -7.29 -4.80 -5.25
N CYS A 76 -6.26 -4.06 -4.84
CA CYS A 76 -5.22 -4.58 -3.96
C CYS A 76 -5.61 -4.42 -2.49
N ASP A 77 -5.32 -5.45 -1.70
CA ASP A 77 -5.33 -5.39 -0.23
C ASP A 77 -3.98 -4.89 0.31
N ILE A 78 -2.91 -5.14 -0.44
CA ILE A 78 -1.54 -4.78 -0.05
C ILE A 78 -0.85 -4.08 -1.22
N ILE A 79 -0.24 -2.93 -0.94
CA ILE A 79 0.61 -2.21 -1.88
C ILE A 79 2.04 -2.21 -1.36
N ILE A 80 2.92 -2.89 -2.08
CA ILE A 80 4.35 -2.93 -1.79
C ILE A 80 5.01 -1.79 -2.54
N ASN A 81 5.76 -0.97 -1.82
CA ASN A 81 6.50 0.16 -2.38
C ASN A 81 7.92 0.21 -1.82
N SER A 82 8.81 0.88 -2.53
CA SER A 82 10.19 1.04 -2.11
C SER A 82 10.44 2.37 -1.40
N TYR A 83 11.41 2.39 -0.48
CA TYR A 83 11.87 3.65 0.13
C TYR A 83 12.28 4.70 -0.91
N ASN A 84 12.94 4.27 -1.99
CA ASN A 84 13.39 5.15 -3.06
C ASN A 84 12.21 5.83 -3.77
N ASN A 85 11.16 5.07 -4.09
CA ASN A 85 9.95 5.61 -4.72
C ASN A 85 9.26 6.64 -3.82
N ILE A 86 9.07 6.33 -2.54
CA ILE A 86 8.45 7.26 -1.59
C ILE A 86 9.27 8.56 -1.49
N THR A 87 10.59 8.44 -1.43
CA THR A 87 11.50 9.59 -1.39
C THR A 87 11.37 10.44 -2.66
N GLN A 88 11.23 9.84 -3.84
CA GLN A 88 11.04 10.56 -5.10
C GLN A 88 9.70 11.29 -5.16
N VAL A 89 8.62 10.68 -4.66
CA VAL A 89 7.31 11.34 -4.54
C VAL A 89 7.40 12.53 -3.60
N PHE A 90 8.04 12.37 -2.45
CA PHE A 90 8.15 13.43 -1.44
C PHE A 90 9.08 14.59 -1.87
N LYS A 91 10.18 14.28 -2.59
CA LYS A 91 11.12 15.27 -3.12
C LYS A 91 10.59 16.07 -4.31
N LYS A 92 9.50 15.63 -4.94
CA LYS A 92 8.75 16.43 -5.91
C LYS A 92 7.65 17.16 -5.13
N PRO A 93 7.92 18.35 -4.52
CA PRO A 93 6.83 19.15 -4.01
C PRO A 93 5.88 19.41 -5.18
N ASN A 94 4.59 19.18 -4.97
CA ASN A 94 3.57 19.43 -5.97
C ASN A 94 3.77 20.83 -6.54
N ALA A 95 4.30 20.93 -7.76
CA ALA A 95 4.34 22.16 -8.55
C ALA A 95 2.94 22.48 -9.10
N SER A 96 1.89 22.25 -8.30
CA SER A 96 0.49 22.34 -8.70
C SER A 96 -0.37 22.76 -7.52
N LYS A 97 -0.48 24.09 -7.40
CA LYS A 97 -1.61 24.90 -6.87
C LYS A 97 -2.10 24.59 -5.46
N SER A 98 -1.54 25.31 -4.50
CA SER A 98 -2.23 25.74 -3.29
C SER A 98 -3.39 26.69 -3.64
N SER A 99 -4.59 26.15 -3.85
CA SER A 99 -5.79 26.99 -3.98
C SER A 99 -7.08 26.32 -3.50
N ILE A 100 -7.07 25.66 -2.35
CA ILE A 100 -8.30 25.41 -1.57
C ILE A 100 -7.91 25.45 -0.09
N PHE A 101 -8.01 26.62 0.53
CA PHE A 101 -8.36 26.84 1.95
C PHE A 101 -8.56 28.35 2.11
N LYS A 102 -9.61 28.89 1.47
CA LYS A 102 -10.22 30.11 1.98
C LYS A 102 -11.10 29.69 3.15
N SER A 103 -10.68 30.02 4.35
CA SER A 103 -11.51 30.01 5.54
C SER A 103 -12.73 30.90 5.29
N ASN A 104 -13.90 30.31 5.16
CA ASN A 104 -15.14 31.06 5.36
C ASN A 104 -15.23 31.37 6.85
N GLY A 105 -14.75 32.55 7.23
CA GLY A 105 -15.09 33.16 8.51
C GLY A 105 -16.58 33.43 8.51
N ILE A 106 -17.29 32.72 9.38
CA ILE A 106 -18.65 33.05 9.78
C ILE A 106 -18.52 34.19 10.79
N VAL A 107 -18.98 35.38 10.41
CA VAL A 107 -19.41 36.44 11.33
C VAL A 107 -20.93 36.41 11.32
#